data_AF-A0A3D2WMQ8-F1
#
_entry.id   AF-A0A3D2WMQ8-F1
#
_cell.length_a   1.000
_cell.length_b   1.000
_cell.length_c   1.000
_cell.angle_alpha   90.00
_cell.angle_beta   90.00
_cell.angle_gamma   90.00
#
_symmetry.space_group_name_H-M   'P 1'
#
loop_
_entity.id
_entity.type
_entity.pdbx_description
1 polymer ?
#
loop_
_entity_poly.entity_id
_entity_poly.type
_entity_poly.pdbx_seq_one_letter_code
_entity_poly.pdbx_strand_id
1 'polypeptide(L)'
;YIFELPKLHFDTSHYMMIILVFAGVTSIFSFILLRERASLADPKTEVSEMRNNWQESIHPQEIFINFENIVMANRRYKEVPNRLYRDYNADLDEGGSDDKGQFTGETIQETQPVYKSLGWSKMFLQVRYLTTLIGHFALLWAAVSLYQNMGEFVDLLRPLSAKMFLEQLYTCIGLGFFVTILWVFGSILSKLAHAFWSEMCFESLVVFFQCQGTFTESRLSTGTSIYDSLRSENVLVRSSMTPWILVSRLVTSCFTATGEKNLEHPRHILEMHSANHELDKIIHEMRGFLDNRETIASIKNMKDLHSTANIQQVNTASRVPPAHHAAMEAEFEENIDEERAIEYSGFQISSDKNRDEPERN
;
A
#
# COMPACT_ATOMS: atom_id res chain seq x y z
N TYR A 1 42.20 -25.82 -65.64
CA TYR A 1 40.77 -25.48 -65.77
C TYR A 1 40.36 -24.71 -64.53
N ILE A 2 40.19 -23.41 -64.64
CA ILE A 2 39.56 -22.61 -63.59
C ILE A 2 38.09 -23.04 -63.63
N PHE A 3 37.61 -23.66 -62.56
CA PHE A 3 36.22 -24.07 -62.45
C PHE A 3 35.40 -22.78 -62.28
N GLU A 4 34.76 -22.31 -63.36
CA GLU A 4 33.81 -21.20 -63.24
C GLU A 4 32.62 -21.71 -62.44
N LEU A 5 32.46 -21.13 -61.25
CA LEU A 5 31.34 -21.45 -60.37
C LEU A 5 30.05 -20.96 -61.06
N PRO A 6 28.97 -21.77 -61.06
CA PRO A 6 27.67 -21.35 -61.55
C PRO A 6 27.24 -20.06 -60.84
N LYS A 7 26.63 -19.14 -61.59
CA LYS A 7 26.11 -17.90 -61.02
C LYS A 7 24.96 -18.22 -60.08
N LEU A 8 24.97 -17.61 -58.90
CA LEU A 8 23.84 -17.62 -57.99
C LEU A 8 22.61 -17.00 -58.66
N HIS A 9 21.42 -17.32 -58.14
CA HIS A 9 20.15 -16.78 -58.63
C HIS A 9 20.15 -15.24 -58.70
N PHE A 10 20.86 -14.59 -57.77
CA PHE A 10 21.23 -13.17 -57.84
C PHE A 10 22.73 -13.00 -57.66
N ASP A 11 23.30 -11.93 -58.22
CA ASP A 11 24.69 -11.58 -57.92
C ASP A 11 24.86 -11.30 -56.41
N THR A 12 26.00 -11.72 -55.84
CA THR A 12 26.33 -11.56 -54.42
C THR A 12 26.14 -10.13 -53.91
N SER A 13 26.34 -9.12 -54.77
CA SER A 13 26.11 -7.71 -54.47
C SER A 13 24.67 -7.40 -54.06
N HIS A 14 23.67 -8.04 -54.67
CA HIS A 14 22.26 -7.83 -54.36
C HIS A 14 21.92 -8.35 -52.96
N TYR A 15 22.41 -9.53 -52.59
CA TYR A 15 22.21 -10.08 -51.24
C TYR A 15 22.83 -9.16 -50.17
N MET A 16 24.05 -8.69 -50.40
CA MET A 16 24.71 -7.75 -49.49
C MET A 16 23.95 -6.43 -49.37
N MET A 17 23.43 -5.91 -50.49
CA MET A 17 22.61 -4.69 -50.48
C MET A 17 21.32 -4.89 -49.68
N ILE A 18 20.62 -6.03 -49.87
CA ILE A 18 19.40 -6.35 -49.13
C ILE A 18 19.68 -6.43 -47.63
N ILE A 19 20.74 -7.14 -47.23
CA ILE A 19 21.16 -7.24 -45.83
C ILE A 19 21.43 -5.84 -45.25
N LEU A 20 22.17 -5.00 -45.97
CA LEU A 20 22.51 -3.66 -45.53
C LEU A 20 21.27 -2.77 -45.36
N VAL A 21 20.30 -2.86 -46.28
CA VAL A 21 19.03 -2.13 -46.19
C VAL A 21 18.23 -2.61 -44.99
N PHE A 22 18.03 -3.92 -44.81
CA PHE A 22 17.28 -4.45 -43.68
C PHE A 22 17.95 -4.17 -42.33
N ALA A 23 19.28 -4.25 -42.27
CA ALA A 23 20.04 -3.87 -41.09
C ALA A 23 19.84 -2.39 -40.75
N GLY A 24 19.98 -1.50 -41.74
CA GLY A 24 19.76 -0.07 -41.58
C GLY A 24 18.34 0.25 -41.08
N VAL A 25 17.32 -0.34 -41.71
CA VAL A 25 15.91 -0.16 -41.30
C VAL A 25 15.68 -0.65 -39.87
N THR A 26 16.17 -1.84 -39.52
CA THR A 26 16.02 -2.42 -38.19
C THR A 26 16.70 -1.56 -37.12
N SER A 27 17.91 -1.07 -37.39
CA SER A 27 18.65 -0.20 -36.48
C SER A 27 17.95 1.15 -36.29
N ILE A 28 17.45 1.78 -37.37
CA ILE A 28 16.75 3.07 -37.31
C ILE A 28 15.47 2.94 -36.48
N PHE A 29 14.63 1.94 -36.75
CA PHE A 29 13.39 1.75 -35.99
C PHE A 29 13.65 1.40 -34.53
N SER A 30 14.62 0.51 -34.27
CA SER A 30 15.03 0.19 -32.91
C SER A 30 15.48 1.43 -32.14
N PHE A 31 16.33 2.26 -32.76
CA PHE A 31 16.82 3.49 -32.13
C PHE A 31 15.69 4.47 -31.82
N ILE A 32 14.76 4.71 -32.76
CA ILE A 32 13.63 5.60 -32.54
C ILE A 32 12.74 5.10 -31.39
N LEU A 33 12.38 3.82 -31.41
CA LEU A 33 11.52 3.24 -30.37
C LEU A 33 12.18 3.30 -28.99
N LEU A 34 13.46 2.98 -28.90
CA LEU A 34 14.23 3.05 -27.66
C LEU A 34 14.38 4.48 -27.15
N ARG A 35 14.67 5.44 -28.03
CA ARG A 35 14.82 6.84 -27.66
C ARG A 35 13.52 7.42 -27.11
N GLU A 36 12.40 7.21 -27.81
CA GLU A 36 11.09 7.67 -27.35
C GLU A 36 10.74 7.02 -26.01
N ARG A 37 10.98 5.71 -25.87
CA ARG A 37 10.72 5.01 -24.61
C ARG A 37 11.58 5.54 -23.46
N ALA A 38 12.85 5.81 -23.71
CA ALA A 38 13.77 6.37 -22.71
C ALA A 38 13.36 7.78 -22.30
N SER A 39 12.81 8.58 -23.21
CA SER A 39 12.32 9.94 -22.89
C SER A 39 11.07 9.96 -22.01
N LEU A 40 10.31 8.85 -21.99
CA LEU A 40 9.13 8.71 -21.14
C LEU A 40 9.47 8.29 -19.71
N ALA A 41 10.67 7.76 -19.47
CA ALA A 41 11.10 7.39 -18.13
C ALA A 41 11.77 8.60 -17.45
N ASP A 42 11.31 8.94 -16.25
CA ASP A 42 11.93 9.92 -15.35
C ASP A 42 12.56 9.16 -14.18
N PRO A 43 13.83 8.71 -14.30
CA PRO A 43 14.48 7.84 -13.33
C PRO A 43 14.87 8.60 -12.05
N LYS A 44 13.86 9.01 -11.29
CA LYS A 44 13.99 9.60 -9.96
C LYS A 44 13.96 8.53 -8.89
N THR A 45 14.69 8.77 -7.82
CA THR A 45 14.73 7.93 -6.63
C THR A 45 14.35 8.75 -5.41
N GLU A 46 13.16 9.31 -5.42
CA GLU A 46 12.65 10.17 -4.35
C GLU A 46 11.74 9.39 -3.40
N VAL A 47 11.82 9.75 -2.11
CA VAL A 47 11.05 9.15 -1.03
C VAL A 47 10.55 10.26 -0.12
N SER A 48 9.32 10.12 0.37
CA SER A 48 8.78 10.96 1.44
C SER A 48 9.06 10.31 2.77
N GLU A 49 9.68 11.06 3.68
CA GLU A 49 10.11 10.56 4.99
C GLU A 49 9.44 11.33 6.12
N MET A 50 9.00 10.61 7.14
CA MET A 50 8.67 11.16 8.45
C MET A 50 9.45 10.42 9.53
N ARG A 51 10.11 11.18 10.39
CA ARG A 51 10.73 10.71 11.62
C ARG A 51 10.40 11.67 12.75
N ASN A 52 9.59 11.20 13.70
CA ASN A 52 9.13 12.00 14.85
C ASN A 52 9.18 11.16 16.12
N ASN A 53 9.05 11.83 17.27
CA ASN A 53 8.87 11.17 18.57
C ASN A 53 7.44 11.40 19.06
N TRP A 54 6.72 10.33 19.37
CA TRP A 54 5.35 10.35 19.90
C TRP A 54 5.36 9.77 21.32
N GLN A 55 4.51 10.31 22.19
CA GLN A 55 4.35 9.85 23.56
C GLN A 55 2.86 9.63 23.79
N GLU A 56 2.44 8.37 23.80
CA GLU A 56 1.02 8.01 23.80
C GLU A 56 0.73 6.96 24.86
N SER A 57 -0.49 6.99 25.41
CA SER A 57 -0.93 6.01 26.41
C SER A 57 -1.57 4.78 25.75
N ILE A 58 -0.81 4.08 24.90
CA ILE A 58 -1.26 2.90 24.15
C ILE A 58 -0.26 1.75 24.26
N HIS A 59 -0.75 0.51 24.21
CA HIS A 59 0.11 -0.67 24.13
C HIS A 59 0.83 -0.74 22.76
N PRO A 60 2.14 -1.05 22.71
CA PRO A 60 2.91 -1.01 21.46
C PRO A 60 2.33 -1.85 20.32
N GLN A 61 1.78 -3.02 20.63
CA GLN A 61 1.19 -3.93 19.64
C GLN A 61 0.00 -3.31 18.89
N GLU A 62 -0.79 -2.44 19.53
CA GLU A 62 -1.96 -1.81 18.88
C GLU A 62 -1.56 -0.86 17.75
N ILE A 63 -0.37 -0.24 17.83
CA ILE A 63 0.15 0.65 16.78
C ILE A 63 0.35 -0.12 15.48
N PHE A 64 0.92 -1.32 15.57
CA PHE A 64 1.21 -2.15 14.41
C PHE A 64 -0.06 -2.78 13.84
N ILE A 65 -0.97 -3.24 14.70
CA ILE A 65 -2.30 -3.72 14.29
C ILE A 65 -3.07 -2.63 13.56
N ASN A 66 -3.04 -1.39 14.07
CA ASN A 66 -3.67 -0.25 13.42
C ASN A 66 -3.08 0.02 12.04
N PHE A 67 -1.75 0.03 11.93
CA PHE A 67 -1.08 0.27 10.66
C PHE A 67 -1.50 -0.74 9.59
N GLU A 68 -1.58 -2.03 9.90
CA GLU A 68 -1.95 -3.05 8.92
C GLU A 68 -3.47 -3.08 8.63
N ASN A 69 -4.29 -3.14 9.69
CA ASN A 69 -5.72 -3.42 9.56
C ASN A 69 -6.57 -2.18 9.24
N ILE A 70 -6.04 -0.98 9.48
CA ILE A 70 -6.76 0.27 9.22
C ILE A 70 -6.03 1.04 8.12
N VAL A 71 -4.80 1.47 8.36
CA VAL A 71 -4.07 2.36 7.44
C VAL A 71 -3.82 1.67 6.09
N MET A 72 -3.19 0.50 6.09
CA MET A 72 -2.89 -0.21 4.84
C MET A 72 -4.13 -0.85 4.23
N ALA A 73 -5.08 -1.31 5.04
CA ALA A 73 -6.35 -1.85 4.55
C ALA A 73 -7.19 -0.84 3.77
N ASN A 74 -7.25 0.42 4.21
CA ASN A 74 -7.95 1.51 3.50
C ASN A 74 -7.34 1.82 2.13
N ARG A 75 -6.10 1.39 1.88
CA ARG A 75 -5.36 1.61 0.63
C ARG A 75 -5.41 0.41 -0.32
N ARG A 76 -6.25 -0.59 -0.05
CA ARG A 76 -6.46 -1.75 -0.93
C ARG A 76 -7.18 -1.32 -2.21
N TYR A 77 -6.59 -1.64 -3.34
CA TYR A 77 -7.24 -1.45 -4.63
C TYR A 77 -8.17 -2.64 -4.93
N LYS A 78 -9.46 -2.36 -5.17
CA LYS A 78 -10.50 -3.38 -5.46
C LYS A 78 -10.60 -4.48 -4.40
N GLU A 79 -10.41 -4.14 -3.12
CA GLU A 79 -10.46 -5.07 -1.98
C GLU A 79 -9.41 -6.19 -2.00
N VAL A 80 -8.52 -6.20 -2.99
CA VAL A 80 -7.42 -7.16 -3.09
C VAL A 80 -6.38 -6.82 -2.01
N PRO A 81 -5.90 -7.80 -1.23
CA PRO A 81 -4.93 -7.55 -0.17
C PRO A 81 -3.65 -6.96 -0.72
N ASN A 82 -2.99 -6.08 0.04
CA ASN A 82 -1.70 -5.50 -0.33
C ASN A 82 -0.61 -6.58 -0.31
N ARG A 83 0.46 -6.35 -1.08
CA ARG A 83 1.62 -7.23 -1.09
C ARG A 83 2.49 -6.93 0.14
N LEU A 84 2.76 -7.95 0.92
CA LEU A 84 3.64 -7.90 2.08
C LEU A 84 5.02 -8.39 1.67
N TYR A 85 6.04 -7.55 1.83
CA TYR A 85 7.44 -7.90 1.55
C TYR A 85 8.19 -8.32 2.81
N ARG A 86 7.84 -7.67 3.93
CA ARG A 86 8.38 -8.00 5.24
C ARG A 86 7.24 -8.06 6.23
N ASP A 87 7.01 -9.24 6.74
CA ASP A 87 6.05 -9.50 7.79
C ASP A 87 6.41 -8.71 9.04
N TYR A 88 5.37 -8.39 9.79
CA TYR A 88 5.52 -7.76 11.09
C TYR A 88 6.29 -8.68 12.04
N ASN A 89 7.43 -8.19 12.53
CA ASN A 89 8.16 -8.82 13.61
C ASN A 89 8.31 -7.80 14.74
N ALA A 90 7.33 -7.72 15.64
CA ALA A 90 7.57 -7.00 16.89
C ALA A 90 8.34 -7.90 17.83
N ASP A 91 9.51 -7.42 18.21
CA ASP A 91 10.23 -7.92 19.36
C ASP A 91 9.84 -7.05 20.56
N LEU A 92 9.28 -7.69 21.59
CA LEU A 92 8.91 -7.07 22.85
C LEU A 92 9.86 -7.65 23.90
N ASP A 93 10.84 -6.84 24.30
CA ASP A 93 11.77 -7.20 25.37
C ASP A 93 11.23 -6.65 26.68
N GLU A 94 10.53 -7.50 27.43
CA GLU A 94 10.16 -7.27 28.81
C GLU A 94 11.43 -7.40 29.66
N GLY A 95 12.15 -6.28 29.81
CA GLY A 95 13.26 -6.20 30.76
C GLY A 95 12.78 -6.69 32.13
N GLY A 96 13.63 -7.37 32.90
CA GLY A 96 13.27 -8.26 34.03
C GLY A 96 12.33 -7.79 35.17
N SER A 97 11.66 -6.65 35.05
CA SER A 97 10.42 -6.28 35.73
C SER A 97 9.23 -6.23 34.75
N ASP A 98 8.15 -6.95 35.07
CA ASP A 98 6.87 -7.07 34.35
C ASP A 98 6.23 -5.74 33.86
N ASP A 99 6.64 -4.60 34.43
CA ASP A 99 6.02 -3.29 34.19
C ASP A 99 6.79 -2.40 33.19
N LYS A 100 7.92 -2.85 32.62
CA LYS A 100 8.71 -2.04 31.66
C LYS A 100 9.34 -2.89 30.58
N GLY A 101 9.28 -2.41 29.34
CA GLY A 101 9.93 -3.08 28.23
C GLY A 101 10.35 -2.16 27.08
N GLN A 102 11.08 -2.74 26.14
CA GLN A 102 11.41 -2.12 24.86
C GLN A 102 10.65 -2.84 23.75
N PHE A 103 10.34 -2.12 22.69
CA PHE A 103 9.74 -2.71 21.50
C PHE A 103 10.39 -2.18 20.23
N THR A 104 10.47 -3.05 19.23
CA THR A 104 10.88 -2.70 17.87
C THR A 104 10.06 -3.52 16.91
N GLY A 105 9.56 -2.88 15.86
CA GLY A 105 8.84 -3.57 14.79
C GLY A 105 9.06 -2.85 13.46
N GLU A 106 9.12 -3.64 12.39
CA GLU A 106 9.26 -3.14 11.03
C GLU A 106 8.37 -3.93 10.06
N THR A 107 7.90 -3.26 9.02
CA THR A 107 7.11 -3.86 7.95
C THR A 107 7.30 -3.10 6.65
N ILE A 108 7.21 -3.84 5.54
CA ILE A 108 7.26 -3.28 4.19
C ILE A 108 6.07 -3.81 3.42
N GLN A 109 5.22 -2.89 2.98
CA GLN A 109 4.00 -3.20 2.26
C GLN A 109 3.88 -2.40 0.97
N GLU A 110 3.34 -3.01 -0.07
CA GLU A 110 3.03 -2.37 -1.33
C GLU A 110 1.55 -2.55 -1.66
N THR A 111 0.89 -1.45 -2.00
CA THR A 111 -0.47 -1.47 -2.55
C THR A 111 -0.52 -2.20 -3.89
N GLN A 112 -1.69 -2.76 -4.22
CA GLN A 112 -1.83 -3.48 -5.49
C GLN A 112 -1.54 -2.57 -6.69
N PRO A 113 -0.72 -3.03 -7.66
CA PRO A 113 -0.35 -2.22 -8.82
C PRO A 113 -1.56 -1.87 -9.67
N VAL A 114 -1.70 -0.57 -9.97
CA VAL A 114 -2.75 -0.04 -10.82
C VAL A 114 -2.16 0.28 -12.19
N TYR A 115 -2.85 -0.13 -13.26
CA TYR A 115 -2.40 0.14 -14.62
C TYR A 115 -2.29 1.65 -14.87
N LYS A 116 -1.13 2.07 -15.40
CA LYS A 116 -0.83 3.45 -15.79
C LYS A 116 -0.62 3.49 -17.29
N SER A 117 -1.51 4.18 -18.00
CA SER A 117 -1.34 4.45 -19.42
C SER A 117 -0.18 5.40 -19.64
N LEU A 118 0.78 5.00 -20.48
CA LEU A 118 1.85 5.89 -20.94
C LEU A 118 1.27 6.92 -21.92
N GLY A 119 1.85 8.12 -21.99
CA GLY A 119 1.48 9.16 -22.97
C GLY A 119 2.31 9.05 -24.24
N TRP A 120 1.92 8.17 -25.17
CA TRP A 120 2.70 7.84 -26.36
C TRP A 120 2.73 9.03 -27.33
N SER A 121 3.92 9.38 -27.84
CA SER A 121 4.04 10.29 -28.97
C SER A 121 3.41 9.67 -30.24
N LYS A 122 2.85 10.51 -31.12
CA LYS A 122 2.29 10.06 -32.41
C LYS A 122 3.36 9.35 -33.27
N MET A 123 4.60 9.85 -33.22
CA MET A 123 5.73 9.25 -33.95
C MET A 123 6.02 7.83 -33.45
N PHE A 124 6.06 7.64 -32.13
CA PHE A 124 6.29 6.34 -31.51
C PHE A 124 5.23 5.32 -31.93
N LEU A 125 3.95 5.73 -31.92
CA LEU A 125 2.84 4.87 -32.35
C LEU A 125 2.97 4.47 -33.82
N GLN A 126 3.25 5.43 -34.71
CA GLN A 126 3.43 5.18 -36.15
C GLN A 126 4.61 4.23 -36.43
N VAL A 127 5.76 4.46 -35.80
CA VAL A 127 6.95 3.61 -35.98
C VAL A 127 6.69 2.21 -35.45
N ARG A 128 5.99 2.06 -34.32
CA ARG A 128 5.64 0.75 -33.77
C ARG A 128 4.72 -0.02 -34.71
N TYR A 129 3.68 0.60 -35.27
CA TYR A 129 2.82 -0.03 -36.27
C TYR A 129 3.60 -0.42 -37.54
N LEU A 130 4.43 0.48 -38.05
CA LEU A 130 5.24 0.24 -39.25
C LEU A 130 6.22 -0.92 -39.04
N THR A 131 6.86 -0.98 -37.86
CA THR A 131 7.77 -2.07 -37.48
C THR A 131 7.03 -3.41 -37.42
N THR A 132 5.84 -3.45 -36.82
CA THR A 132 4.99 -4.65 -36.81
C THR A 132 4.63 -5.08 -38.23
N LEU A 133 4.19 -4.14 -39.07
CA LEU A 133 3.75 -4.43 -40.44
C LEU A 133 4.89 -4.97 -41.29
N ILE A 134 6.05 -4.29 -41.30
CA ILE A 134 7.22 -4.68 -42.09
C ILE A 134 7.76 -6.04 -41.60
N GLY A 135 7.83 -6.25 -40.29
CA GLY A 135 8.29 -7.52 -39.72
C GLY A 135 7.42 -8.71 -40.15
N HIS A 136 6.10 -8.58 -40.00
CA HIS A 136 5.17 -9.65 -40.41
C HIS A 136 5.10 -9.83 -41.92
N PHE A 137 5.17 -8.75 -42.70
CA PHE A 137 5.22 -8.83 -44.16
C PHE A 137 6.49 -9.55 -44.64
N ALA A 138 7.66 -9.26 -44.05
CA ALA A 138 8.90 -9.96 -44.37
C ALA A 138 8.83 -11.46 -44.04
N LEU A 139 8.22 -11.83 -42.91
CA LEU A 139 7.99 -13.23 -42.55
C LEU A 139 7.02 -13.94 -43.52
N LEU A 140 5.93 -13.28 -43.88
CA LEU A 140 4.98 -13.79 -44.87
C LEU A 140 5.63 -13.95 -46.24
N TRP A 141 6.43 -12.97 -46.67
CA TRP A 141 7.18 -13.04 -47.92
C TRP A 141 8.19 -14.18 -47.90
N ALA A 142 8.91 -14.39 -46.79
CA ALA A 142 9.82 -15.52 -46.64
C ALA A 142 9.07 -16.85 -46.81
N ALA A 143 7.90 -17.01 -46.18
CA ALA A 143 7.09 -18.22 -46.29
C ALA A 143 6.53 -18.44 -47.70
N VAL A 144 5.99 -17.39 -48.33
CA VAL A 144 5.48 -17.45 -49.71
C VAL A 144 6.61 -17.76 -50.70
N SER A 145 7.77 -17.13 -50.54
CA SER A 145 8.95 -17.39 -51.38
C SER A 145 9.43 -18.83 -51.23
N LEU A 146 9.42 -19.39 -50.01
CA LEU A 146 9.77 -20.80 -49.80
C LEU A 146 8.76 -21.74 -50.48
N TYR A 147 7.47 -21.46 -50.35
CA TYR A 147 6.40 -22.27 -50.94
C TYR A 147 6.44 -22.26 -52.47
N GLN A 148 6.57 -21.07 -53.08
CA GLN A 148 6.63 -20.93 -54.55
C GLN A 148 7.84 -21.63 -55.15
N ASN A 149 8.98 -21.61 -54.46
CA ASN A 149 10.22 -22.22 -54.93
C ASN A 149 10.41 -23.66 -54.44
N MET A 150 9.40 -24.28 -53.81
CA MET A 150 9.48 -25.65 -53.30
C MET A 150 9.87 -26.67 -54.39
N GLY A 151 9.43 -26.45 -55.63
CA GLY A 151 9.76 -27.30 -56.77
C GLY A 151 11.27 -27.41 -57.01
N GLU A 152 12.01 -26.30 -56.89
CA GLU A 152 13.46 -26.26 -57.07
C GLU A 152 14.18 -27.11 -56.00
N PHE A 153 13.68 -27.08 -54.76
CA PHE A 153 14.22 -27.90 -53.67
C PHE A 153 13.91 -29.39 -53.84
N VAL A 154 12.74 -29.74 -54.38
CA VAL A 154 12.35 -31.13 -54.66
C VAL A 154 13.13 -31.68 -55.86
N ASP A 155 13.42 -30.85 -56.86
CA ASP A 155 14.17 -31.25 -58.04
C ASP A 155 15.61 -31.64 -57.73
N LEU A 156 16.18 -31.15 -56.62
CA LEU A 156 17.49 -31.59 -56.11
C LEU A 156 17.49 -33.09 -55.71
N LEU A 157 16.34 -33.65 -55.34
CA LEU A 157 16.20 -35.07 -54.96
C LEU A 157 16.04 -36.00 -56.17
N ARG A 158 15.88 -35.44 -57.38
CA ARG A 158 15.76 -36.23 -58.61
C ARG A 158 17.14 -36.70 -59.10
N PRO A 159 17.21 -37.83 -59.80
CA PRO A 159 18.46 -38.27 -60.42
C PRO A 159 18.85 -37.31 -61.54
N LEU A 160 19.81 -36.43 -61.26
CA LEU A 160 20.32 -35.40 -62.17
C LEU A 160 21.74 -35.74 -62.66
N SER A 161 22.12 -35.21 -63.82
CA SER A 161 23.53 -35.24 -64.25
C SER A 161 24.39 -34.36 -63.34
N ALA A 162 25.69 -34.64 -63.22
CA ALA A 162 26.58 -33.91 -62.31
C ALA A 162 26.61 -32.38 -62.54
N LYS A 163 26.49 -31.93 -63.80
CA LYS A 163 26.44 -30.50 -64.13
C LYS A 163 25.12 -29.86 -63.72
N MET A 164 24.00 -30.51 -64.03
CA MET A 164 22.66 -30.03 -63.66
C MET A 164 22.46 -30.02 -62.14
N PHE A 165 23.02 -31.01 -61.45
CA PHE A 165 23.00 -31.05 -59.99
C PHE A 165 23.72 -29.84 -59.38
N LEU A 166 24.88 -29.47 -59.89
CA LEU A 166 25.61 -28.28 -59.41
C LEU A 166 24.79 -27.01 -59.63
N GLU A 167 24.27 -26.78 -60.84
CA GLU A 167 23.43 -25.59 -61.14
C GLU A 167 22.19 -25.52 -60.24
N GLN A 168 21.52 -26.66 -60.01
CA GLN A 168 20.36 -26.75 -59.12
C GLN A 168 20.75 -26.44 -57.67
N LEU A 169 21.89 -26.97 -57.20
CA LEU A 169 22.40 -26.73 -55.86
C LEU A 169 22.68 -25.24 -55.62
N TYR A 170 23.33 -24.54 -56.57
CA TYR A 170 23.58 -23.10 -56.48
C TYR A 170 22.29 -22.29 -56.43
N THR A 171 21.29 -22.68 -57.23
CA THR A 171 19.96 -22.05 -57.24
C THR A 171 19.26 -22.21 -55.89
N CYS A 172 19.22 -23.42 -55.35
CA CYS A 172 18.65 -23.72 -54.04
C CYS A 172 19.37 -22.97 -52.91
N ILE A 173 20.70 -22.87 -52.96
CA ILE A 173 21.49 -22.11 -51.98
C ILE A 173 21.13 -20.62 -52.05
N GLY A 174 21.08 -20.03 -53.24
CA GLY A 174 20.72 -18.62 -53.42
C GLY A 174 19.31 -18.30 -52.93
N LEU A 175 18.34 -19.15 -53.24
CA LEU A 175 16.96 -19.03 -52.75
C LEU A 175 16.89 -19.23 -51.23
N GLY A 176 17.61 -20.21 -50.69
CA GLY A 176 17.72 -20.46 -49.27
C GLY A 176 18.27 -19.27 -48.49
N PHE A 177 19.32 -18.62 -49.00
CA PHE A 177 19.86 -17.38 -48.43
C PHE A 177 18.84 -16.25 -48.47
N PHE A 178 18.16 -16.04 -49.60
CA PHE A 178 17.14 -15.00 -49.71
C PHE A 178 16.02 -15.17 -48.66
N VAL A 179 15.47 -16.38 -48.57
CA VAL A 179 14.41 -16.72 -47.60
C VAL A 179 14.92 -16.53 -46.17
N THR A 180 16.14 -16.95 -45.88
CA THR A 180 16.74 -16.85 -44.55
C THR A 180 16.96 -15.39 -44.15
N ILE A 181 17.43 -14.53 -45.06
CA ILE A 181 17.61 -13.09 -44.79
C ILE A 181 16.26 -12.47 -44.39
N LEU A 182 15.22 -12.69 -45.19
CA LEU A 182 13.87 -12.18 -44.89
C LEU A 182 13.32 -12.73 -43.58
N TRP A 183 13.51 -14.03 -43.32
CA TRP A 183 13.06 -14.67 -42.09
C TRP A 183 13.78 -14.11 -40.86
N VAL A 184 15.10 -13.94 -40.90
CA VAL A 184 15.90 -13.39 -39.78
C VAL A 184 15.50 -11.96 -39.49
N PHE A 185 15.52 -11.06 -40.49
CA PHE A 185 15.18 -9.66 -40.26
C PHE A 185 13.70 -9.45 -39.92
N GLY A 186 12.79 -10.19 -40.58
CA GLY A 186 11.37 -10.20 -40.22
C GLY A 186 11.14 -10.65 -38.79
N SER A 187 11.85 -11.69 -38.34
CA SER A 187 11.79 -12.19 -36.96
C SER A 187 12.32 -11.15 -35.97
N ILE A 188 13.43 -10.47 -36.27
CA ILE A 188 14.00 -9.44 -35.40
C ILE A 188 13.02 -8.26 -35.27
N LEU A 189 12.50 -7.74 -36.37
CA LEU A 189 11.52 -6.65 -36.38
C LEU A 189 10.23 -7.01 -35.63
N SER A 190 9.73 -8.24 -35.83
CA SER A 190 8.52 -8.71 -35.12
C SER A 190 8.76 -8.83 -33.62
N LYS A 191 9.89 -9.41 -33.18
CA LYS A 191 10.27 -9.49 -31.75
C LYS A 191 10.46 -8.11 -31.12
N LEU A 192 11.12 -7.20 -31.83
CA LEU A 192 11.29 -5.81 -31.40
C LEU A 192 9.93 -5.14 -31.19
N ALA A 193 9.04 -5.24 -32.17
CA ALA A 193 7.70 -4.66 -32.06
C ALA A 193 6.92 -5.31 -30.91
N HIS A 194 7.00 -6.64 -30.77
CA HIS A 194 6.35 -7.36 -29.69
C HIS A 194 6.79 -6.87 -28.33
N ALA A 195 8.10 -6.64 -28.10
CA ALA A 195 8.60 -6.14 -26.83
C ALA A 195 7.89 -4.84 -26.40
N PHE A 196 7.72 -3.90 -27.33
CA PHE A 196 6.98 -2.66 -27.06
C PHE A 196 5.46 -2.89 -26.96
N TRP A 197 4.88 -3.85 -27.69
CA TRP A 197 3.47 -4.29 -27.53
C TRP A 197 3.17 -4.93 -26.18
N SER A 198 4.13 -5.67 -25.65
CA SER A 198 4.01 -6.38 -24.38
C SER A 198 4.23 -5.52 -23.15
N GLU A 199 4.77 -4.31 -23.30
CA GLU A 199 5.09 -3.50 -22.13
C GLU A 199 3.82 -2.93 -21.48
N MET A 200 3.63 -3.23 -20.19
CA MET A 200 2.60 -2.65 -19.34
C MET A 200 3.25 -1.93 -18.16
N CYS A 201 2.83 -0.69 -17.92
CA CYS A 201 3.28 0.10 -16.79
C CYS A 201 2.22 0.12 -15.69
N PHE A 202 2.69 0.08 -14.45
CA PHE A 202 1.88 0.09 -13.25
C PHE A 202 2.39 1.10 -12.25
N GLU A 203 1.47 1.68 -11.51
CA GLU A 203 1.74 2.56 -10.39
C GLU A 203 1.31 1.87 -9.09
N SER A 204 2.18 1.89 -8.09
CA SER A 204 1.88 1.38 -6.76
C SER A 204 2.52 2.25 -5.69
N LEU A 205 1.92 2.26 -4.50
CA LEU A 205 2.46 2.90 -3.31
C LEU A 205 3.19 1.84 -2.47
N VAL A 206 4.47 2.07 -2.19
CA VAL A 206 5.25 1.31 -1.19
C VAL A 206 5.34 2.13 0.09
N VAL A 207 5.05 1.47 1.20
CA VAL A 207 5.17 2.02 2.54
C VAL A 207 6.09 1.12 3.34
N PHE A 208 7.19 1.72 3.82
CA PHE A 208 8.02 1.15 4.85
C PHE A 208 7.65 1.83 6.17
N PHE A 209 7.38 1.01 7.18
CA PHE A 209 7.07 1.47 8.52
C PHE A 209 7.97 0.75 9.50
N GLN A 210 8.70 1.51 10.30
CA GLN A 210 9.44 1.02 11.44
C GLN A 210 9.03 1.84 12.66
N CYS A 211 8.82 1.17 13.80
CA CYS A 211 8.55 1.84 15.05
C CYS A 211 9.37 1.17 16.15
N GLN A 212 10.12 1.98 16.88
CA GLN A 212 10.92 1.54 18.02
C GLN A 212 10.62 2.44 19.21
N GLY A 213 10.68 1.90 20.42
CA GLY A 213 10.32 2.65 21.61
C GLY A 213 10.44 1.86 22.89
N THR A 214 10.01 2.49 23.97
CA THR A 214 9.88 1.87 25.28
C THR A 214 8.46 2.05 25.79
N PHE A 215 7.99 1.08 26.57
CA PHE A 215 6.71 1.16 27.26
C PHE A 215 6.89 0.94 28.76
N THR A 216 6.03 1.61 29.53
CA THR A 216 5.95 1.45 30.98
C THR A 216 4.49 1.25 31.35
N GLU A 217 4.20 0.13 31.99
CA GLU A 217 2.89 -0.15 32.57
C GLU A 217 2.82 0.44 33.98
N SER A 218 1.68 1.01 34.32
CA SER A 218 1.41 1.57 35.63
C SER A 218 0.06 1.07 36.09
N ARG A 219 0.07 0.21 37.11
CA ARG A 219 -1.14 -0.36 37.73
C ARG A 219 -1.71 0.67 38.71
N LEU A 220 -2.81 1.31 38.34
CA LEU A 220 -3.57 2.22 39.19
C LEU A 220 -4.64 1.41 39.92
N SER A 221 -4.41 1.10 41.20
CA SER A 221 -5.39 0.47 42.07
C SER A 221 -6.21 1.56 42.78
N THR A 222 -7.51 1.66 42.46
CA THR A 222 -8.44 2.56 43.15
C THR A 222 -9.31 1.73 44.11
N GLY A 223 -9.53 2.21 45.34
CA GLY A 223 -10.39 1.54 46.33
C GLY A 223 -9.68 0.67 47.37
N THR A 224 -8.48 1.01 47.82
CA THR A 224 -7.75 0.26 48.87
C THR A 224 -8.22 0.62 50.29
N SER A 225 -9.52 0.47 50.60
CA SER A 225 -9.99 0.45 51.99
C SER A 225 -10.04 -1.01 52.46
N ILE A 226 -9.67 -1.26 53.72
CA ILE A 226 -9.50 -2.61 54.30
C ILE A 226 -10.77 -3.50 54.20
N TYR A 227 -11.93 -2.88 53.96
CA TYR A 227 -13.24 -3.55 53.87
C TYR A 227 -13.95 -3.35 52.52
N ASP A 228 -13.27 -2.80 51.51
CA ASP A 228 -13.88 -2.52 50.21
C ASP A 228 -13.59 -3.68 49.24
N SER A 229 -14.64 -4.40 48.85
CA SER A 229 -14.57 -5.53 47.92
C SER A 229 -14.54 -5.10 46.45
N LEU A 230 -14.68 -3.80 46.17
CA LEU A 230 -14.65 -3.23 44.82
C LEU A 230 -13.26 -2.68 44.48
N ARG A 231 -12.25 -3.56 44.50
CA ARG A 231 -10.91 -3.22 43.98
C ARG A 231 -10.98 -3.16 42.46
N SER A 232 -10.92 -1.94 41.91
CA SER A 232 -10.73 -1.72 40.48
C SER A 232 -9.25 -1.47 40.22
N GLU A 233 -8.66 -2.32 39.39
CA GLU A 233 -7.28 -2.20 38.93
C GLU A 233 -7.31 -1.86 37.45
N ASN A 234 -6.82 -0.66 37.12
CA ASN A 234 -6.64 -0.22 35.75
C ASN A 234 -5.15 -0.19 35.43
N VAL A 235 -4.76 -0.87 34.35
CA VAL A 235 -3.39 -0.84 33.85
C VAL A 235 -3.29 0.28 32.83
N LEU A 236 -2.53 1.32 33.15
CA LEU A 236 -2.21 2.40 32.21
C LEU A 236 -0.85 2.11 31.59
N VAL A 237 -0.83 1.87 30.29
CA VAL A 237 0.43 1.72 29.53
C VAL A 237 0.80 3.06 28.93
N ARG A 238 2.01 3.55 29.20
CA ARG A 238 2.60 4.71 28.53
C ARG A 238 3.74 4.27 27.64
N SER A 239 3.68 4.66 26.37
CA SER A 239 4.66 4.30 25.36
C SER A 239 5.31 5.55 24.78
N SER A 240 6.64 5.58 24.80
CA SER A 240 7.43 6.58 24.07
C SER A 240 7.98 5.90 22.82
N MET A 241 7.62 6.41 21.64
CA MET A 241 7.86 5.75 20.37
C MET A 241 8.44 6.70 19.34
N THR A 242 9.34 6.20 18.49
CA THR A 242 9.87 6.94 17.35
C THR A 242 9.50 6.23 16.05
N PRO A 243 8.34 6.55 15.43
CA PRO A 243 7.99 6.01 14.13
C PRO A 243 8.87 6.60 13.04
N TRP A 244 9.30 5.74 12.14
CA TRP A 244 9.96 6.05 10.89
C TRP A 244 9.12 5.50 9.74
N ILE A 245 8.54 6.42 8.98
CA ILE A 245 7.66 6.09 7.85
C ILE A 245 8.34 6.61 6.58
N LEU A 246 8.53 5.71 5.62
CA LEU A 246 9.00 6.03 4.28
C LEU A 246 7.91 5.64 3.29
N VAL A 247 7.50 6.59 2.46
CA VAL A 247 6.49 6.38 1.43
C VAL A 247 7.06 6.78 0.09
N SER A 248 6.93 5.88 -0.89
CA SER A 248 7.30 6.18 -2.27
C SER A 248 6.29 5.59 -3.22
N ARG A 249 5.98 6.35 -4.27
CA ARG A 249 5.15 5.90 -5.38
C ARG A 249 6.07 5.31 -6.44
N LEU A 250 5.96 4.01 -6.65
CA LEU A 250 6.70 3.28 -7.66
C LEU A 250 5.97 3.32 -9.00
N VAL A 251 6.72 3.62 -10.05
CA VAL A 251 6.33 3.30 -11.42
C VAL A 251 7.12 2.07 -11.84
N THR A 252 6.40 0.99 -12.13
CA THR A 252 6.98 -0.30 -12.49
C THR A 252 6.53 -0.71 -13.88
N SER A 253 7.37 -1.48 -14.58
CA SER A 253 7.05 -2.03 -15.90
C SER A 253 7.19 -3.55 -15.90
N CYS A 254 6.28 -4.20 -16.62
CA CYS A 254 6.25 -5.65 -16.84
C CYS A 254 6.07 -5.92 -18.33
N PHE A 255 6.73 -6.97 -18.83
CA PHE A 255 6.53 -7.45 -20.19
C PHE A 255 5.57 -8.63 -20.19
N THR A 256 4.44 -8.46 -20.85
CA THR A 256 3.41 -9.48 -21.00
C THR A 256 3.80 -10.50 -22.07
N ALA A 257 3.93 -11.78 -21.71
CA ALA A 257 4.12 -12.87 -22.67
C ALA A 257 2.81 -13.60 -22.99
N THR A 258 2.71 -14.20 -24.17
CA THR A 258 1.55 -15.03 -24.53
C THR A 258 1.43 -16.25 -23.59
N GLY A 259 0.27 -16.47 -22.98
CA GLY A 259 -0.03 -17.66 -22.18
C GLY A 259 -0.81 -17.38 -20.88
N GLU A 260 -1.00 -18.41 -20.06
CA GLU A 260 -1.74 -18.31 -18.79
C GLU A 260 -0.97 -17.52 -17.72
N LYS A 261 0.37 -17.54 -17.77
CA LYS A 261 1.27 -16.88 -16.80
C LYS A 261 1.77 -15.52 -17.24
N ASN A 262 1.01 -14.87 -18.14
CA ASN A 262 1.40 -13.65 -18.82
C ASN A 262 1.83 -12.51 -17.86
N LEU A 263 1.14 -12.36 -16.73
CA LEU A 263 1.39 -11.29 -15.77
C LEU A 263 2.24 -11.72 -14.57
N GLU A 264 2.80 -12.93 -14.58
CA GLU A 264 3.67 -13.44 -13.52
C GLU A 264 5.14 -13.02 -13.69
N HIS A 265 5.46 -12.32 -14.78
CA HIS A 265 6.82 -11.83 -15.01
C HIS A 265 7.25 -10.80 -13.96
N PRO A 266 8.55 -10.77 -13.61
CA PRO A 266 9.05 -9.82 -12.63
C PRO A 266 8.83 -8.39 -13.11
N ARG A 267 8.30 -7.56 -12.21
CA ARG A 267 8.16 -6.11 -12.44
C ARG A 267 9.50 -5.43 -12.19
N HIS A 268 9.90 -4.56 -13.11
CA HIS A 268 11.09 -3.73 -12.96
C HIS A 268 10.68 -2.34 -12.49
N ILE A 269 11.36 -1.83 -11.46
CA ILE A 269 11.16 -0.45 -10.97
C ILE A 269 11.85 0.51 -11.94
N LEU A 270 11.08 1.45 -12.47
CA LEU A 270 11.58 2.49 -13.37
C LEU A 270 11.80 3.80 -12.64
N GLU A 271 10.86 4.17 -11.77
CA GLU A 271 10.83 5.46 -11.13
C GLU A 271 10.31 5.32 -9.69
N MET A 272 10.84 6.13 -8.79
CA MET A 272 10.35 6.30 -7.42
C MET A 272 10.11 7.78 -7.18
N HIS A 273 8.84 8.11 -6.92
CA HIS A 273 8.41 9.49 -6.69
C HIS A 273 8.08 9.71 -5.22
N SER A 274 8.39 10.90 -4.73
CA SER A 274 7.92 11.36 -3.43
C SER A 274 6.38 11.40 -3.39
N ALA A 275 5.81 11.02 -2.25
CA ALA A 275 4.37 10.90 -2.03
C ALA A 275 3.96 11.58 -0.71
N ASN A 276 4.30 12.87 -0.57
CA ASN A 276 4.09 13.65 0.67
C ASN A 276 2.63 13.63 1.14
N HIS A 277 1.69 13.80 0.20
CA HIS A 277 0.26 13.77 0.52
C HIS A 277 -0.21 12.43 1.11
N GLU A 278 0.32 11.30 0.61
CA GLU A 278 -0.04 9.99 1.15
C GLU A 278 0.63 9.73 2.49
N LEU A 279 1.86 10.23 2.68
CA LEU A 279 2.54 10.24 3.98
C LEU A 279 1.73 11.03 5.02
N ASP A 280 1.29 12.24 4.70
CA ASP A 280 0.51 13.09 5.60
C ASP A 280 -0.82 12.42 6.00
N LYS A 281 -1.50 11.76 5.05
CA LYS A 281 -2.70 10.97 5.35
C LYS A 281 -2.41 9.80 6.27
N ILE A 282 -1.34 9.05 6.03
CA ILE A 282 -0.93 7.92 6.89
C ILE A 282 -0.70 8.43 8.32
N ILE A 283 0.02 9.55 8.46
CA ILE A 283 0.29 10.16 9.77
C ILE A 283 -1.00 10.60 10.44
N HIS A 284 -1.91 11.24 9.69
CA HIS A 284 -3.19 11.70 10.22
C HIS A 284 -4.08 10.54 10.68
N GLU A 285 -4.17 9.45 9.90
CA GLU A 285 -4.93 8.25 10.26
C GLU A 285 -4.35 7.55 11.49
N MET A 286 -3.01 7.43 11.57
CA MET A 286 -2.34 6.86 12.74
C MET A 286 -2.60 7.70 13.99
N ARG A 287 -2.39 9.02 13.93
CA ARG A 287 -2.64 9.92 15.07
C ARG A 287 -4.11 9.93 15.49
N GLY A 288 -5.03 10.00 14.53
CA GLY A 288 -6.46 9.94 14.82
C GLY A 288 -6.86 8.65 15.54
N PHE A 289 -6.21 7.52 15.26
CA PHE A 289 -6.43 6.29 16.02
C PHE A 289 -5.87 6.36 17.45
N LEU A 290 -4.66 6.89 17.60
CA LEU A 290 -3.99 7.04 18.91
C LEU A 290 -4.79 7.96 19.84
N ASP A 291 -5.23 9.13 19.36
CA ASP A 291 -6.02 10.11 20.12
C ASP A 291 -7.37 9.50 20.61
N ASN A 292 -8.03 8.73 19.74
CA ASN A 292 -9.29 8.07 20.07
C ASN A 292 -9.11 7.00 21.15
N ARG A 293 -8.00 6.26 21.15
CA ARG A 293 -7.67 5.25 22.17
C ARG A 293 -7.22 5.88 23.48
N GLU A 294 -6.42 6.93 23.43
CA GLU A 294 -6.02 7.69 24.62
C GLU A 294 -7.25 8.27 25.34
N THR A 295 -8.27 8.71 24.60
CA THR A 295 -9.53 9.19 25.20
C THR A 295 -10.29 8.11 25.97
N ILE A 296 -10.16 6.83 25.57
CA ILE A 296 -10.79 5.70 26.24
C ILE A 296 -9.98 5.23 27.47
N ALA A 297 -8.65 5.28 27.39
CA ALA A 297 -7.75 4.84 28.46
C ALA A 297 -7.43 5.94 29.49
N SER A 298 -7.47 7.22 29.10
CA SER A 298 -7.27 8.33 30.02
C SER A 298 -8.53 8.54 30.84
N ILE A 299 -8.34 8.65 32.16
CA ILE A 299 -9.33 9.02 33.18
C ILE A 299 -9.72 10.50 32.95
N LYS A 300 -10.30 10.81 31.80
CA LYS A 300 -10.89 12.12 31.45
C LYS A 300 -12.40 12.07 31.35
N ASN A 301 -12.99 10.90 31.58
CA ASN A 301 -14.43 10.77 31.62
C ASN A 301 -14.92 11.38 32.95
N MET A 302 -15.68 12.48 32.89
CA MET A 302 -16.38 13.07 34.04
C MET A 302 -17.12 11.99 34.87
N LYS A 303 -17.58 10.93 34.20
CA LYS A 303 -18.24 9.78 34.80
C LYS A 303 -17.36 9.03 35.82
N ASP A 304 -16.07 8.85 35.54
CA ASP A 304 -15.16 8.16 36.46
C ASP A 304 -14.67 9.07 37.59
N LEU A 305 -14.59 10.39 37.34
CA LEU A 305 -14.36 11.37 38.39
C LEU A 305 -15.54 11.41 39.38
N HIS A 306 -16.78 11.38 38.87
CA HIS A 306 -17.99 11.27 39.68
C HIS A 306 -18.09 9.92 40.40
N SER A 307 -17.74 8.82 39.75
CA SER A 307 -17.64 7.49 40.37
C SER A 307 -16.66 7.50 41.54
N THR A 308 -15.46 8.06 41.33
CA THR A 308 -14.41 8.15 42.35
C THR A 308 -14.83 9.05 43.51
N ALA A 309 -15.46 10.20 43.22
CA ALA A 309 -15.99 11.10 44.24
C ALA A 309 -17.11 10.44 45.07
N ASN A 310 -18.01 9.70 44.42
CA ASN A 310 -19.07 8.95 45.10
C ASN A 310 -18.50 7.83 45.97
N ILE A 311 -17.49 7.10 45.49
CA ILE A 311 -16.81 6.05 46.26
C ILE A 311 -16.07 6.67 47.47
N GLN A 312 -15.47 7.86 47.32
CA GLN A 312 -14.88 8.58 48.45
C GLN A 312 -15.94 9.02 49.47
N GLN A 313 -17.11 9.50 49.03
CA GLN A 313 -18.19 9.90 49.91
C GLN A 313 -18.74 8.70 50.70
N VAL A 314 -18.97 7.57 50.04
CA VAL A 314 -19.42 6.32 50.67
C VAL A 314 -18.38 5.78 51.66
N ASN A 315 -17.09 5.80 51.28
CA ASN A 315 -16.00 5.39 52.18
C ASN A 315 -15.80 6.33 53.37
N THR A 316 -16.15 7.62 53.24
CA THR A 316 -16.11 8.58 54.36
C THR A 316 -17.29 8.35 55.30
N ALA A 317 -18.48 8.07 54.75
CA ALA A 317 -19.66 7.74 55.53
C ALA A 317 -19.53 6.40 56.29
N SER A 318 -18.91 5.38 55.69
CA SER A 318 -18.69 4.08 56.33
C SER A 318 -17.59 4.09 57.41
N ARG A 319 -16.76 5.15 57.46
CA ARG A 319 -15.73 5.35 58.50
C ARG A 319 -16.24 6.06 59.74
N VAL A 320 -17.50 6.53 59.75
CA VAL A 320 -18.10 7.16 60.93
C VAL A 320 -18.33 6.06 61.99
N PRO A 321 -17.74 6.18 63.20
CA PRO A 321 -17.96 5.20 64.26
C PRO A 321 -19.46 5.13 64.61
N PRO A 322 -20.02 3.96 64.92
CA PRO A 322 -21.45 3.82 65.25
C PRO A 322 -21.89 4.70 66.44
N ALA A 323 -20.94 5.13 67.29
CA ALA A 323 -21.19 6.07 68.38
C ALA A 323 -21.59 7.48 67.90
N HIS A 324 -21.13 7.91 66.71
CA HIS A 324 -21.43 9.23 66.17
C HIS A 324 -22.75 9.26 65.39
N HIS A 325 -23.16 8.13 64.80
CA HIS A 325 -24.49 7.96 64.21
C HIS A 325 -25.59 7.97 65.27
N ALA A 326 -25.37 7.27 66.39
CA ALA A 326 -26.30 7.28 67.53
C ALA A 326 -26.46 8.67 68.18
N ALA A 327 -25.38 9.46 68.23
CA ALA A 327 -25.43 10.83 68.73
C ALA A 327 -26.19 11.78 67.79
N MET A 328 -26.05 11.59 66.47
CA MET A 328 -26.71 12.43 65.47
C MET A 328 -28.21 12.10 65.33
N GLU A 329 -28.61 10.83 65.51
CA GLU A 329 -30.03 10.45 65.61
C GLU A 329 -30.69 11.02 66.87
N ALA A 330 -29.97 11.03 68.01
CA ALA A 330 -30.47 11.62 69.25
C ALA A 330 -30.66 13.15 69.14
N GLU A 331 -29.73 13.88 68.51
CA GLU A 331 -29.86 15.33 68.26
C GLU A 331 -30.99 15.66 67.27
N PHE A 332 -31.31 14.74 66.35
CA PHE A 332 -32.40 14.94 65.39
C PHE A 332 -33.78 14.69 66.02
N GLU A 333 -33.90 13.71 66.92
CA GLU A 333 -35.11 13.48 67.71
C GLU A 333 -35.38 14.64 68.69
N GLU A 334 -34.33 15.20 69.31
CA GLU A 334 -34.46 16.32 70.25
C GLU A 334 -34.97 17.60 69.55
N ASN A 335 -34.50 17.90 68.33
CA ASN A 335 -34.99 19.05 67.55
C ASN A 335 -36.45 18.91 67.08
N ILE A 336 -36.90 17.69 66.76
CA ILE A 336 -38.30 17.43 66.35
C ILE A 336 -39.25 17.60 67.55
N ASP A 337 -38.81 17.23 68.75
CA ASP A 337 -39.58 17.42 69.96
C ASP A 337 -39.62 18.89 70.41
N GLU A 338 -38.56 19.67 70.18
CA GLU A 338 -38.57 21.13 70.40
C GLU A 338 -39.52 21.88 69.44
N GLU A 339 -39.55 21.53 68.15
CA GLU A 339 -40.50 22.14 67.20
C GLU A 339 -41.96 21.80 67.54
N ARG A 340 -42.24 20.57 67.99
CA ARG A 340 -43.58 20.17 68.45
C ARG A 340 -43.99 20.85 69.75
N ALA A 341 -43.05 21.14 70.65
CA ALA A 341 -43.33 21.84 71.91
C ALA A 341 -43.71 23.33 71.68
N ILE A 342 -43.14 23.97 70.65
CA ILE A 342 -43.45 25.36 70.30
C ILE A 342 -44.89 25.47 69.74
N GLU A 343 -45.32 24.52 68.91
CA GLU A 343 -46.63 24.52 68.27
C GLU A 343 -47.81 24.37 69.26
N TYR A 344 -47.59 23.73 70.42
CA TYR A 344 -48.64 23.54 71.45
C TYR A 344 -48.85 24.74 72.38
N SER A 345 -47.99 25.77 72.35
CA SER A 345 -47.98 26.84 73.36
C SER A 345 -48.67 28.15 72.97
N GLY A 346 -49.26 28.26 71.77
CA GLY A 346 -49.74 29.54 71.25
C GLY A 346 -51.11 29.52 70.57
N PHE A 347 -52.22 29.38 71.31
CA PHE A 347 -53.52 29.95 70.86
C PHE A 347 -54.61 30.02 71.96
N GLN A 348 -54.77 31.17 72.64
CA GLN A 348 -56.07 31.67 73.15
C GLN A 348 -56.04 33.20 73.30
N ILE A 349 -56.94 33.91 72.58
CA ILE A 349 -57.96 34.85 73.10
C ILE A 349 -58.52 35.72 71.96
N SER A 350 -59.81 36.01 72.12
CA SER A 350 -60.81 36.59 71.23
C SER A 350 -60.97 38.12 71.27
N SER A 351 -61.75 38.62 70.30
CA SER A 351 -62.55 39.87 70.27
C SER A 351 -61.78 41.18 69.96
N ASP A 352 -62.29 42.20 69.27
CA ASP A 352 -63.58 42.55 68.67
C ASP A 352 -63.36 43.68 67.62
N LYS A 353 -64.27 43.78 66.64
CA LYS A 353 -64.79 44.97 65.93
C LYS A 353 -63.95 45.95 65.07
N ASN A 354 -64.35 45.93 63.79
CA ASN A 354 -64.95 47.01 62.96
C ASN A 354 -64.08 47.97 62.10
N ARG A 355 -64.38 47.86 60.79
CA ARG A 355 -64.71 48.93 59.81
C ARG A 355 -63.59 49.90 59.38
N ASP A 356 -63.21 49.85 58.11
CA ASP A 356 -63.84 50.68 57.06
C ASP A 356 -63.37 50.25 55.66
N GLU A 357 -64.34 50.04 54.77
CA GLU A 357 -64.20 50.03 53.30
C GLU A 357 -64.23 51.49 52.80
N PRO A 358 -63.65 51.83 51.63
CA PRO A 358 -64.45 51.71 50.40
C PRO A 358 -63.70 51.34 49.10
N GLU A 359 -64.41 50.53 48.30
CA GLU A 359 -64.71 50.65 46.85
C GLU A 359 -63.58 50.98 45.85
N ARG A 360 -63.19 49.98 45.04
CA ARG A 360 -63.70 49.67 43.67
C ARG A 360 -63.34 50.71 42.61
N ASN A 361 -62.42 50.31 41.74
CA ASN A 361 -62.76 49.91 40.36
C ASN A 361 -61.86 48.75 39.93
#